data_AF-A0ABD4S6W5-F1
#
_entry.id   AF-A0ABD4S6W5-F1
#
_cell.length_a   1.000
_cell.length_b   1.000
_cell.length_c   1.000
_cell.angle_alpha   90.00
_cell.angle_beta   90.00
_cell.angle_gamma   90.00
#
_symmetry.space_group_name_H-M   'P 1'
#
loop_
_entity.id
_entity.type
_entity.pdbx_description
1 polymer ?
#
loop_
_entity_poly.entity_id
_entity_poly.type
_entity_poly.pdbx_seq_one_letter_code
_entity_poly.pdbx_strand_id
1 'polypeptide(L)'
;MSTMLDSIKLILGIENDRYDKLIILYINKISEMVLEYCSRQELSIALEGFVEEKVISILSSRFEELKKNSGLDNLEKNLKAITRGDTKIEYNTLTLQTAENSISSSSFLTDADKKFLSPFCVVNMY
;
A
#
# COMPACT_ATOMS: atom_id res chain seq x y z
N MET A 1 -8.45 -9.37 22.62
CA MET A 1 -9.02 -9.40 21.26
C MET A 1 -8.08 -8.54 20.44
N SER A 2 -7.19 -9.16 19.67
CA SER A 2 -6.21 -8.41 18.86
C SER A 2 -6.99 -7.63 17.81
N THR A 3 -6.78 -6.31 17.77
CA THR A 3 -7.49 -5.49 16.79
C THR A 3 -6.85 -5.69 15.41
N MET A 4 -7.62 -5.50 14.35
CA MET A 4 -7.11 -5.57 12.97
C MET A 4 -5.88 -4.66 12.75
N LEU A 5 -5.83 -3.53 13.46
CA LEU A 5 -4.67 -2.64 13.50
C LEU A 5 -3.42 -3.33 14.04
N ASP A 6 -3.53 -4.07 15.14
CA ASP A 6 -2.41 -4.78 15.77
C ASP A 6 -1.84 -5.85 14.84
N SER A 7 -2.70 -6.60 14.15
CA SER A 7 -2.28 -7.62 13.19
C SER A 7 -1.54 -7.00 12.00
N ILE A 8 -2.03 -5.89 11.46
CA ILE A 8 -1.37 -5.16 10.37
C ILE A 8 -0.01 -4.61 10.82
N LYS A 9 0.06 -4.01 12.01
CA LYS A 9 1.32 -3.51 12.58
C LYS A 9 2.34 -4.62 12.74
N LEU A 10 1.91 -5.78 13.25
CA LEU A 10 2.75 -6.94 13.43
C LEU A 10 3.33 -7.44 12.10
N ILE A 11 2.49 -7.57 11.07
CA ILE A 11 2.92 -8.07 9.74
C ILE A 11 3.85 -7.07 9.04
N LEU A 12 3.61 -5.77 9.22
CA LEU A 12 4.46 -4.72 8.65
C LEU A 12 5.75 -4.46 9.47
N GLY A 13 5.92 -5.10 10.63
CA GLY A 13 7.08 -4.88 11.50
C GLY A 13 7.13 -3.47 12.10
N ILE A 14 5.97 -2.86 12.34
CA ILE A 14 5.86 -1.50 12.89
C ILE A 14 5.70 -1.60 14.40
N GLU A 15 6.72 -1.17 15.14
CA GLU A 15 6.71 -1.15 16.61
C GLU A 15 6.18 0.18 17.19
N ASN A 16 6.18 1.26 16.39
CA ASN A 16 5.85 2.61 16.84
C ASN A 16 4.46 3.05 16.34
N ASP A 17 3.73 3.82 17.15
CA ASP A 17 2.36 4.29 16.82
C ASP A 17 2.30 5.43 15.78
N ARG A 18 3.44 5.75 15.13
CA ARG A 18 3.55 6.86 14.17
C ARG A 18 2.56 6.72 13.00
N TYR A 19 2.29 5.49 12.59
CA TYR A 19 1.49 5.20 11.40
C TYR A 19 0.07 4.72 11.72
N ASP A 20 -0.32 4.64 12.99
CA ASP A 20 -1.61 4.09 13.40
C ASP A 20 -2.78 4.82 12.74
N LYS A 21 -2.75 6.15 12.73
CA LYS A 21 -3.78 6.95 12.05
C LYS A 21 -3.88 6.67 10.55
N LEU A 22 -2.74 6.41 9.91
CA LEU A 22 -2.69 6.09 8.49
C LEU A 22 -3.25 4.69 8.24
N ILE A 23 -2.86 3.72 9.07
CA ILE A 23 -3.36 2.33 8.99
C ILE A 23 -4.86 2.30 9.18
N ILE A 24 -5.37 2.96 10.24
CA ILE A 24 -6.82 3.07 10.51
C ILE A 24 -7.56 3.69 9.33
N LEU A 25 -7.00 4.73 8.70
CA LEU A 25 -7.61 5.36 7.53
C LEU A 25 -7.75 4.39 6.35
N TYR A 26 -6.73 3.56 6.09
CA TYR A 26 -6.81 2.54 5.04
C TYR A 26 -7.76 1.40 5.40
N ILE A 27 -7.78 0.96 6.66
CA ILE A 27 -8.75 -0.03 7.14
C ILE A 27 -10.16 0.47 6.85
N ASN A 28 -10.52 1.66 7.34
CA ASN A 28 -11.87 2.21 7.17
C ASN A 28 -12.25 2.34 5.68
N LYS A 29 -11.32 2.86 4.87
CA LYS A 29 -11.56 3.05 3.44
C LYS A 29 -11.82 1.73 2.70
N ILE A 30 -10.99 0.71 2.94
CA ILE A 30 -11.16 -0.58 2.27
C ILE A 30 -12.40 -1.31 2.80
N SER A 31 -12.66 -1.22 4.12
CA SER A 31 -13.88 -1.72 4.74
C SER A 31 -15.14 -1.15 4.11
N GLU A 32 -15.24 0.18 3.97
CA GLU A 32 -16.38 0.84 3.32
C GLU A 32 -16.57 0.35 1.88
N MET A 33 -15.49 0.26 1.11
CA MET A 33 -15.56 -0.22 -0.28
C MET A 33 -16.02 -1.68 -0.39
N VAL A 34 -15.56 -2.55 0.52
CA VAL A 34 -15.96 -3.96 0.55
C VAL A 34 -17.42 -4.09 0.97
N LEU A 35 -17.87 -3.32 1.95
CA LEU A 35 -19.27 -3.28 2.39
C LEU A 35 -20.20 -2.80 1.30
N GLU A 36 -19.84 -1.71 0.60
CA GLU A 36 -20.58 -1.17 -0.52
C GLU A 36 -20.65 -2.18 -1.67
N TYR A 37 -19.51 -2.76 -2.05
CA TYR A 37 -19.45 -3.76 -3.12
C TYR A 37 -20.31 -5.00 -2.81
N CYS A 38 -20.28 -5.48 -1.57
CA CYS A 38 -21.06 -6.63 -1.14
C CYS A 38 -22.49 -6.32 -0.70
N SER A 39 -22.89 -5.05 -0.68
CA SER A 39 -24.19 -4.59 -0.17
C SER A 39 -24.48 -5.11 1.23
N ARG A 40 -23.50 -5.01 2.14
CA ARG A 40 -23.59 -5.44 3.54
C ARG A 40 -23.42 -4.25 4.48
N GLN A 41 -23.97 -4.39 5.69
CA GLN A 41 -23.85 -3.37 6.73
C GLN A 41 -22.70 -3.64 7.71
N GLU A 42 -22.26 -4.90 7.82
CA GLU A 42 -21.20 -5.33 8.73
C GLU A 42 -20.22 -6.29 8.04
N LEU A 43 -18.96 -6.24 8.48
CA LEU A 43 -17.90 -7.12 8.01
C LEU A 43 -18.01 -8.48 8.70
N SER A 44 -18.03 -9.55 7.92
CA SER A 44 -17.85 -10.90 8.45
C SER A 44 -16.37 -11.19 8.67
N ILE A 45 -16.04 -12.19 9.49
CA ILE A 45 -14.65 -12.60 9.79
C ILE A 45 -13.81 -12.82 8.52
N ALA A 46 -14.43 -13.34 7.44
CA ALA A 46 -13.77 -13.59 6.16
C ALA A 46 -13.47 -12.30 5.41
N LEU A 47 -14.38 -11.31 5.49
CA LEU A 47 -14.18 -10.00 4.88
C LEU A 47 -13.15 -9.19 5.67
N GLU A 48 -13.13 -9.29 7.00
CA GLU A 48 -12.09 -8.66 7.82
C GLU A 48 -10.69 -9.14 7.41
N GLY A 49 -10.50 -10.46 7.24
CA GLY A 49 -9.23 -11.01 6.75
C GLY A 49 -8.86 -10.49 5.35
N PHE A 50 -9.83 -10.36 4.44
CA PHE A 50 -9.60 -9.77 3.13
C PHE A 50 -9.15 -8.30 3.21
N VAL A 51 -9.85 -7.49 4.01
CA VAL A 51 -9.48 -6.07 4.22
C VAL A 51 -8.06 -5.99 4.80
N GLU A 52 -7.70 -6.89 5.72
CA GLU A 52 -6.39 -6.93 6.36
C GLU A 52 -5.27 -7.16 5.34
N GLU A 53 -5.35 -8.25 4.58
CA GLU A 53 -4.39 -8.56 3.53
C GLU A 53 -4.28 -7.44 2.50
N LYS A 54 -5.41 -6.82 2.15
CA LYS A 54 -5.44 -5.73 1.18
C LYS A 54 -4.74 -4.48 1.69
N VAL A 55 -4.98 -4.10 2.94
CA VAL A 55 -4.33 -2.95 3.58
C VAL A 55 -2.82 -3.21 3.71
N ILE A 56 -2.41 -4.41 4.09
CA ILE A 56 -1.00 -4.81 4.15
C ILE A 56 -0.35 -4.68 2.77
N SER A 57 -0.99 -5.16 1.71
CA SER A 57 -0.46 -5.05 0.35
C SER A 57 -0.24 -3.59 -0.06
N ILE A 58 -1.22 -2.71 0.19
CA ILE A 58 -1.13 -1.28 -0.14
C ILE A 58 -0.03 -0.59 0.68
N LEU A 59 0.03 -0.86 1.98
CA LEU A 59 0.98 -0.20 2.87
C LEU A 59 2.40 -0.71 2.68
N SER A 60 2.58 -2.01 2.46
CA SER A 60 3.90 -2.60 2.20
C SER A 60 4.59 -1.92 1.02
N SER A 61 3.88 -1.70 -0.09
CA SER A 61 4.42 -0.95 -1.23
C SER A 61 4.80 0.48 -0.87
N ARG A 62 3.97 1.19 -0.11
CA ARG A 62 4.28 2.58 0.31
C ARG A 62 5.42 2.66 1.31
N PHE A 63 5.52 1.73 2.25
CA PHE A 63 6.60 1.72 3.23
C PHE A 63 7.95 1.45 2.59
N GLU A 64 8.01 0.56 1.60
CA GLU A 64 9.19 0.36 0.77
C GLU A 64 9.59 1.63 0.00
N GLU A 65 8.63 2.36 -0.55
CA GLU A 65 8.87 3.67 -1.19
C GLU A 65 9.37 4.71 -0.18
N LEU A 66 8.75 4.81 0.99
CA LEU A 66 9.16 5.73 2.05
C LEU A 66 10.56 5.40 2.57
N LYS A 67 10.89 4.11 2.71
CA LYS A 67 12.23 3.65 3.11
C LYS A 67 13.27 4.04 2.06
N LYS A 68 12.98 3.82 0.77
CA LYS A 68 13.85 4.23 -0.34
C LYS A 68 14.04 5.75 -0.38
N ASN A 69 12.99 6.53 -0.15
CA ASN A 69 13.05 7.99 -0.16
C ASN A 69 13.61 8.60 1.15
N SER A 70 13.77 7.82 2.22
CA SER A 70 14.35 8.27 3.50
C SER A 70 15.87 8.39 3.51
N GLY A 71 16.53 8.20 2.36
CA GLY A 71 17.88 8.72 2.14
C GLY A 71 19.02 7.96 2.83
N LEU A 72 18.84 6.69 3.22
CA LEU A 72 19.94 5.90 3.80
C LEU A 72 20.51 4.83 2.86
N ASP A 73 19.71 4.25 1.94
CA ASP A 73 20.15 3.09 1.13
C ASP A 73 20.30 3.37 -0.39
N ASN A 74 20.06 4.61 -0.86
CA ASN A 74 20.12 4.95 -2.29
C ASN A 74 21.38 5.70 -2.74
N LEU A 75 22.46 5.69 -1.94
CA LEU A 75 23.70 6.38 -2.33
C LEU A 75 24.54 5.59 -3.36
N GLU A 76 24.34 4.28 -3.52
CA GLU A 76 25.32 3.44 -4.23
C GLU A 76 25.01 3.09 -5.69
N LYS A 77 23.84 3.37 -6.27
CA LYS A 77 23.45 2.69 -7.52
C LYS A 77 23.03 3.49 -8.75
N ASN A 78 23.27 4.80 -8.83
CA ASN A 78 23.05 5.53 -10.09
C ASN A 78 24.07 6.66 -10.39
N LEU A 79 25.35 6.46 -10.06
CA LEU A 79 26.42 7.35 -10.56
C LEU A 79 26.88 6.90 -11.94
N LYS A 80 26.30 7.48 -13.00
CA LYS A 80 26.89 7.42 -14.34
C LYS A 80 28.03 8.43 -14.39
N ALA A 81 29.26 7.97 -14.13
CA ALA A 81 30.46 8.79 -14.27
C ALA A 81 31.04 8.65 -15.68
N ILE A 82 31.46 9.77 -16.26
CA ILE A 82 32.30 9.77 -17.47
C ILE A 82 33.69 10.22 -17.03
N THR A 83 34.68 9.37 -17.29
CA THR A 83 36.09 9.66 -16.99
C THR A 83 36.86 9.81 -18.30
N ARG A 84 37.53 10.94 -18.49
CA ARG A 84 38.44 11.15 -19.62
C ARG A 84 39.72 11.83 -19.13
N GLY A 85 40.82 11.08 -19.13
CA GLY A 85 42.08 11.53 -18.54
C GLY A 85 41.93 11.78 -17.03
N ASP A 86 42.43 12.93 -16.55
CA ASP A 86 42.40 13.31 -15.13
C ASP A 86 41.10 13.99 -14.69
N THR A 87 40.12 14.13 -15.59
CA THR A 87 38.84 14.76 -15.26
C THR A 87 37.73 13.71 -15.13
N LYS A 88 37.10 13.70 -13.95
CA LYS A 88 35.91 12.91 -13.65
C LYS A 88 34.73 13.84 -13.47
N ILE A 89 33.66 13.63 -14.24
CA ILE A 89 32.41 14.36 -14.09
C ILE A 89 31.36 13.40 -13.52
N GLU A 90 30.83 13.75 -12.35
CA GLU A 90 29.78 13.02 -11.65
C GLU A 90 28.46 13.78 -11.80
N TYR A 91 27.47 13.15 -12.42
CA TYR A 91 26.12 13.69 -12.50
C TYR A 91 25.24 13.09 -11.42
N ASN A 92 24.81 13.91 -10.46
CA ASN A 92 23.71 13.56 -9.58
C ASN A 92 22.40 13.84 -10.30
N THR A 93 21.92 12.88 -11.10
CA THR A 93 20.53 12.93 -11.56
C THR A 93 19.66 12.48 -10.40
N LEU A 94 19.31 13.40 -9.50
CA LEU A 94 18.06 13.30 -8.76
C LEU A 94 16.98 13.26 -9.83
N THR A 95 16.61 12.07 -10.29
CA THR A 95 15.32 11.87 -10.92
C THR A 95 14.33 12.19 -9.81
N LEU A 96 13.91 13.45 -9.74
CA LEU A 96 12.54 13.77 -9.41
C LEU A 96 11.71 13.02 -10.46
N GLN A 97 11.54 11.71 -10.27
CA GLN A 97 10.44 11.00 -10.87
C GLN A 97 9.26 11.77 -10.35
N THR A 98 8.67 12.53 -11.26
CA THR A 98 7.43 13.21 -11.07
C THR A 98 6.53 12.31 -10.23
N ALA A 99 6.01 12.85 -9.14
CA ALA A 99 4.94 12.22 -8.39
C ALA A 99 3.63 12.24 -9.21
N GLU A 100 3.71 11.81 -10.46
CA GLU A 100 2.63 11.27 -11.27
C GLU A 100 2.62 9.74 -11.15
N ASN A 101 3.11 9.21 -10.01
CA ASN A 101 2.70 7.92 -9.47
C ASN A 101 1.20 8.00 -9.14
N SER A 102 0.39 7.96 -10.18
CA SER A 102 -0.74 7.04 -10.29
C SER A 102 -1.44 6.79 -8.96
N ILE A 103 -1.97 7.86 -8.38
CA ILE A 103 -3.25 7.80 -7.67
C ILE A 103 -4.33 7.58 -8.75
N SER A 104 -4.14 6.55 -9.59
CA SER A 104 -5.13 6.14 -10.54
C SER A 104 -6.31 5.72 -9.68
N SER A 105 -7.33 6.56 -9.74
CA SER A 105 -8.63 6.35 -9.08
C SER A 105 -9.36 5.12 -9.64
N SER A 106 -8.67 4.29 -10.43
CA SER A 106 -9.10 3.00 -10.93
C SER A 106 -9.02 1.96 -9.81
N SER A 107 -10.01 2.00 -8.94
CA SER A 107 -10.46 0.92 -8.06
C SER A 107 -9.39 0.26 -7.18
N PHE A 108 -9.34 0.63 -5.89
CA PHE A 108 -8.58 -0.12 -4.87
C PHE A 108 -8.90 -1.62 -4.88
N LEU A 109 -10.10 -2.00 -5.34
CA LEU A 109 -10.51 -3.37 -5.61
C LEU A 109 -10.27 -3.73 -7.08
N THR A 110 -9.32 -4.62 -7.34
CA THR A 110 -9.04 -5.20 -8.65
C THR A 110 -10.15 -6.19 -9.06
N ASP A 111 -10.20 -6.59 -10.34
CA ASP A 111 -11.15 -7.62 -10.77
C ASP A 111 -10.93 -8.97 -10.08
N ALA A 112 -9.69 -9.27 -9.69
CA ALA A 112 -9.37 -10.45 -8.88
C ALA A 112 -10.00 -10.36 -7.49
N ASP A 113 -9.92 -9.19 -6.84
CA ASP A 113 -10.56 -8.92 -5.55
C ASP A 113 -12.07 -9.08 -5.67
N LYS A 114 -12.67 -8.51 -6.71
CA LYS A 114 -14.12 -8.63 -6.98
C LYS A 114 -14.56 -10.08 -7.19
N LYS A 115 -13.73 -10.89 -7.86
CA LYS A 115 -13.97 -12.32 -8.04
C LYS A 115 -13.91 -13.07 -6.70
N PHE A 116 -12.93 -12.74 -5.86
CA PHE A 116 -12.82 -13.31 -4.50
C PHE A 116 -14.01 -12.92 -3.62
N LEU A 117 -14.46 -11.65 -3.69
CA LEU A 117 -15.56 -11.12 -2.91
C LEU A 117 -16.93 -11.63 -3.38
N SER A 118 -17.07 -12.01 -4.66
CA SER A 118 -18.35 -12.39 -5.26
C SER A 118 -19.16 -13.47 -4.50
N PRO A 119 -18.58 -14.53 -3.91
CA PRO A 119 -19.32 -15.52 -3.12
C PRO A 119 -19.80 -14.99 -1.76
N PHE A 120 -19.15 -13.94 -1.25
CA PHE A 120 -19.47 -13.33 0.04
C PHE A 120 -20.49 -12.21 -0.09
N CYS A 121 -20.65 -11.64 -1.29
CA CYS A 121 -21.62 -10.61 -1.56
C CYS A 121 -23.03 -11.19 -1.68
N VAL A 122 -24.03 -10.50 -1.11
CA VAL A 122 -25.42 -10.96 -1.20
C VAL A 122 -25.91 -10.66 -2.61
N VAL A 123 -26.27 -11.69 -3.37
CA VAL A 123 -27.02 -11.49 -4.61
C VAL A 123 -28.42 -11.04 -4.18
N ASN A 124 -28.72 -9.76 -4.34
CA ASN A 124 -30.11 -9.29 -4.29
C ASN A 124 -30.84 -9.98 -5.46
N MET A 125 -31.44 -11.14 -5.18
CA MET A 125 -32.44 -11.72 -6.06
C MET A 125 -33.67 -10.81 -5.99
N TYR A 126 -33.83 -10.00 -7.03
CA TYR A 126 -35.08 -9.31 -7.35
C TYR A 126 -36.09 -10.30 -7.93
#